data_AF-A0A1Z4MTP1-F1
#
_entry.id   AF-A0A1Z4MTP1-F1
#
_cell.length_a   1.000
_cell.length_b   1.000
_cell.length_c   1.000
_cell.angle_alpha   90.00
_cell.angle_beta   90.00
_cell.angle_gamma   90.00
#
_symmetry.space_group_name_H-M   'P 1'
#
loop_
_entity.id
_entity.type
_entity.pdbx_description
1 polymer ?
#
loop_
_entity_poly.entity_id
_entity_poly.type
_entity_poly.pdbx_seq_one_letter_code
_entity_poly.pdbx_strand_id
1 'polypeptide(L)' 'MIQQEVCNGNVETWQTTFSRDSIILWALKTYDKKRREYPQLFTQPEYAHLRIVHLRSPVATENWLHKNFVEK' A
#
# COMPACT_ATOMS: atom_id res chain seq x y z
N MET A 1 20.95 -8.57 17.29
CA MET A 1 19.62 -8.00 17.02
C MET A 1 19.17 -8.55 15.69
N ILE A 2 18.00 -9.19 15.67
CA ILE A 2 17.56 -10.13 14.62
C ILE A 2 17.13 -9.33 13.39
N GLN A 3 17.90 -9.38 12.31
CA GLN A 3 17.45 -8.97 10.97
C GLN A 3 16.43 -10.02 10.51
N GLN A 4 15.15 -9.76 10.74
CA GLN A 4 14.09 -10.58 10.17
C GLN A 4 13.84 -10.15 8.73
N GLU A 5 13.65 -11.14 7.86
CA GLU A 5 13.14 -10.89 6.52
C GLU A 5 11.74 -10.27 6.63
N VAL A 6 11.55 -9.13 5.97
CA VAL A 6 10.28 -8.40 6.02
C VAL A 6 9.28 -9.04 5.06
N CYS A 7 9.71 -9.35 3.83
CA CYS A 7 8.92 -10.00 2.78
C CYS A 7 9.85 -10.53 1.66
N ASN A 8 9.60 -11.72 1.11
CA ASN A 8 10.24 -12.23 -0.12
C ASN A 8 11.79 -12.24 -0.09
N GLY A 9 12.41 -12.44 1.08
CA GLY A 9 13.87 -12.39 1.26
C GLY A 9 14.47 -10.99 1.43
N ASN A 10 13.63 -9.93 1.48
CA ASN A 10 14.12 -8.58 1.70
C ASN A 10 14.62 -8.40 3.14
N VAL A 11 15.88 -8.00 3.28
CA VAL A 11 16.50 -7.61 4.54
C VAL A 11 16.61 -6.08 4.57
N GLU A 12 15.83 -5.45 5.44
CA GLU A 12 15.97 -4.01 5.67
C GLU A 12 17.06 -3.75 6.71
N THR A 13 17.96 -2.84 6.36
CA THR A 13 19.04 -2.39 7.23
C THR A 13 18.94 -0.88 7.38
N TRP A 14 19.33 -0.32 8.53
CA TRP A 14 19.30 1.14 8.71
C TRP A 14 20.10 1.87 7.62
N GLN A 15 21.16 1.25 7.10
CA GLN A 15 21.94 1.76 5.98
C GLN A 15 21.10 1.86 4.70
N THR A 16 20.33 0.82 4.35
CA THR A 16 19.47 0.83 3.16
C THR A 16 18.25 1.74 3.37
N THR A 17 17.66 1.73 4.57
CA THR A 17 16.51 2.56 4.95
C THR A 17 16.83 4.07 4.89
N PHE A 18 18.06 4.49 5.19
CA PHE A 18 18.50 5.89 5.08
C PHE A 18 19.36 6.18 3.84
N SER A 19 19.53 5.21 2.94
CA SER A 19 20.25 5.41 1.68
C SER A 19 19.44 6.23 0.66
N ARG A 20 20.09 6.62 -0.43
CA ARG A 20 19.43 7.27 -1.58
C ARG A 20 18.44 6.33 -2.28
N ASP A 21 18.66 5.02 -2.18
CA ASP A 21 17.82 3.97 -2.74
C ASP A 21 16.79 3.45 -1.70
N SER A 22 16.53 4.23 -0.65
CA SER A 22 15.55 3.91 0.38
C SER A 22 14.15 3.74 -0.17
N ILE A 23 13.53 2.60 0.12
CA ILE A 23 12.12 2.32 -0.21
C ILE A 23 11.17 3.32 0.47
N ILE A 24 11.52 3.81 1.67
CA ILE A 24 10.75 4.84 2.36
C ILE A 24 10.81 6.15 1.60
N LEU A 25 12.01 6.57 1.19
CA LEU A 25 12.18 7.79 0.39
C LEU A 25 11.45 7.68 -0.96
N TRP A 26 11.52 6.52 -1.61
CA TRP A 26 10.77 6.24 -2.82
C TRP A 26 9.25 6.31 -2.59
N ALA A 27 8.74 5.72 -1.51
CA ALA A 27 7.32 5.72 -1.19
C ALA A 27 6.81 7.15 -0.96
N LEU A 28 7.55 7.98 -0.21
CA LEU A 28 7.21 9.39 -0.01
C LEU A 28 7.21 10.19 -1.31
N LYS A 29 8.22 10.00 -2.16
CA LYS A 29 8.33 10.67 -3.47
C LYS A 29 7.21 10.29 -4.43
N THR A 30 6.78 9.03 -4.40
CA THR A 30 5.78 8.51 -5.35
C THR A 30 4.35 8.58 -4.83
N TYR A 31 4.15 8.84 -3.53
CA TYR A 31 2.83 8.84 -2.88
C TYR A 31 1.82 9.73 -3.61
N ASP A 32 2.12 11.01 -3.79
CA ASP A 32 1.18 11.96 -4.40
C ASP A 32 0.86 11.62 -5.85
N LYS A 33 1.86 11.17 -6.60
CA LYS A 33 1.70 10.72 -7.98
C LYS A 33 0.75 9.52 -8.03
N LYS A 34 1.02 8.49 -7.23
CA LYS A 34 0.21 7.26 -7.18
C LYS A 34 -1.19 7.50 -6.67
N ARG A 35 -1.36 8.40 -5.69
CA ARG A 35 -2.68 8.83 -5.18
C ARG A 35 -3.56 9.44 -6.27
N ARG A 36 -2.97 10.10 -7.27
CA ARG A 36 -3.69 10.66 -8.44
C ARG A 36 -3.92 9.64 -9.55
N GLU A 37 -2.92 8.79 -9.83
CA GLU A 37 -2.97 7.80 -10.91
C GLU A 37 -3.97 6.66 -10.64
N TYR A 38 -3.99 6.12 -9.41
CA TYR A 38 -4.79 4.92 -9.12
C TYR A 38 -6.30 5.10 -9.33
N PRO A 39 -6.95 6.21 -8.90
CA PRO A 39 -8.35 6.44 -9.23
C PRO A 39 -8.63 6.42 -10.74
N GLN A 40 -7.74 6.98 -11.56
CA GLN A 40 -7.89 6.98 -13.01
C GLN A 40 -7.71 5.55 -13.57
N LEU A 41 -6.72 4.82 -13.08
CA LEU A 41 -6.45 3.45 -13.48
C LEU A 41 -7.67 2.54 -13.21
N PHE A 42 -8.30 2.71 -12.04
CA PHE A 42 -9.48 1.93 -11.65
C PHE A 42 -10.72 2.20 -12.52
N THR A 43 -10.76 3.30 -13.27
CA THR A 43 -11.84 3.58 -14.22
C THR A 43 -11.63 2.97 -15.60
N GLN A 44 -10.46 2.40 -15.87
CA GLN A 44 -10.17 1.83 -17.19
C GLN A 44 -10.92 0.50 -17.39
N PRO A 45 -11.44 0.25 -18.60
CA PRO A 45 -12.26 -0.92 -18.89
C PRO A 45 -11.54 -2.25 -18.65
N GLU A 46 -10.22 -2.28 -18.76
CA GLU A 46 -9.36 -3.43 -18.50
C GLU A 46 -9.51 -3.97 -17.07
N TYR A 47 -9.83 -3.09 -16.11
CA TYR A 47 -10.02 -3.44 -14.70
C TYR A 47 -11.48 -3.61 -14.30
N ALA A 48 -12.44 -3.55 -15.23
CA ALA A 48 -13.87 -3.67 -14.93
C ALA A 48 -14.26 -5.01 -14.27
N HIS A 49 -13.43 -6.04 -14.45
CA HIS A 49 -13.61 -7.35 -13.82
C HIS A 49 -13.19 -7.39 -12.35
N LEU A 50 -12.45 -6.39 -11.87
CA LEU A 50 -11.96 -6.34 -10.50
C LEU A 50 -13.00 -5.72 -9.56
N ARG A 51 -13.16 -6.33 -8.38
CA ARG A 51 -13.87 -5.69 -7.27
C ARG A 51 -12.89 -4.81 -6.50
N ILE A 52 -12.93 -3.51 -6.78
CA ILE A 52 -11.98 -2.55 -6.21
C ILE A 52 -12.50 -2.03 -4.87
N VAL A 53 -11.68 -2.15 -3.82
CA VAL A 53 -11.94 -1.58 -2.50
C VAL A 53 -10.87 -0.52 -2.22
N HIS A 54 -11.24 0.76 -2.37
CA HIS A 54 -10.32 1.88 -2.16
C HIS A 54 -10.57 2.54 -0.80
N LEU A 55 -9.66 2.30 0.14
CA LEU A 55 -9.72 2.81 1.51
C LEU A 55 -8.68 3.94 1.66
N ARG A 56 -9.12 5.12 2.11
CA ARG A 56 -8.29 6.34 2.16
C ARG A 56 -7.97 6.82 3.57
N SER A 57 -8.48 6.14 4.59
CA SER A 57 -8.24 6.46 5.99
C SER A 57 -8.33 5.19 6.85
N PRO A 58 -7.67 5.16 8.02
CA PRO A 58 -7.78 4.05 8.96
C PRO A 58 -9.24 3.75 9.35
N VAL A 59 -10.04 4.79 9.60
CA VAL A 59 -11.47 4.67 9.92
C VAL A 59 -12.25 4.00 8.79
N ALA A 60 -11.97 4.34 7.53
CA ALA A 60 -12.62 3.67 6.40
C ALA A 60 -12.27 2.18 6.34
N THR A 61 -11.02 1.83 6.65
CA THR A 61 -10.56 0.44 6.73
C THR A 61 -11.25 -0.32 7.85
N GLU A 62 -11.31 0.26 9.05
CA GLU A 62 -11.98 -0.33 10.20
C GLU A 62 -13.46 -0.62 9.91
N ASN A 63 -14.18 0.39 9.39
CA ASN A 63 -15.58 0.24 8.99
C ASN A 63 -15.77 -0.87 7.93
N TRP A 64 -14.85 -0.96 6.97
CA TRP A 64 -14.90 -1.99 5.94
C TRP A 64 -14.65 -3.39 6.53
N LEU A 65 -13.69 -3.54 7.44
CA LEU A 65 -13.41 -4.81 8.10
C LEU A 65 -14.59 -5.27 8.96
N HIS A 66 -15.15 -4.38 9.78
CA HIS A 66 -16.29 -4.70 10.64
C HIS A 66 -17.48 -5.22 9.82
N LYS A 67 -17.86 -4.48 8.76
CA LYS A 67 -18.96 -4.82 7.87
C LYS A 67 -18.80 -6.16 7.15
N ASN A 68 -17.57 -6.53 6.76
CA ASN A 68 -17.37 -7.68 5.87
C ASN A 68 -16.94 -8.96 6.60
N PHE A 69 -16.39 -8.87 7.82
CA PHE A 69 -15.79 -10.01 8.52
C PHE A 69 -16.28 -10.22 9.95
N VAL A 70 -16.88 -9.21 10.61
CA VAL A 70 -17.28 -9.30 12.02
C VAL A 70 -18.79 -9.46 12.18
N GLU A 71 -19.60 -8.80 11.36
CA GLU A 71 -21.06 -8.90 11.38
C GLU A 71 -21.62 -10.09 10.54
N LYS A 72 -20.77 -11.04 10.16
CA LYS A 72 -21.13 -12.26 9.41
C LYS A 72 -20.97 -13.49 10.29
#